data_AF-D5P377-F1
#
_entry.id   AF-D5P377-F1
#
_cell.length_a   1.000
_cell.length_b   1.000
_cell.length_c   1.000
_cell.angle_alpha   90.00
_cell.angle_beta   90.00
_cell.angle_gamma   90.00
#
_symmetry.space_group_name_H-M   'P 1'
#
loop_
_entity.id
_entity.type
_entity.pdbx_description
1 polymer ?
#
loop_
_entity_poly.entity_id
_entity_poly.type
_entity_poly.pdbx_seq_one_letter_code
_entity_poly.pdbx_strand_id
1 'polypeptide(L)'
;MSVPGERGGGPGGWQEANSGAPAYAGHPPSPPAGPGYAPPFGYQGAPGHLPPPRPGAFWPHQAAAPGRFGESLARWWWLTGAAAMLTVGLVVAVIVYQPADPGGGAVAASALPDVLLTGQEAAHALGAETLSGEPVQDKLADTPIVDEDCVGVLKAAEQKAYGKTGWTAVRTQELGDAPGKGWRLIQAVVAFPDVESANNFVGNAAADWQRCANRELNTRNVNKDDPRNVFWTTGSVSRAGGILAMDMVQEAQGWNCQRALSARSNVVIDLDLCGRNVSGSAVPQFVNAVDKKIDGRTS
;
A
#
# COMPACT_ATOMS: atom_id res chain seq x y z
N MET A 1 68.64 31.77 -18.97
CA MET A 1 69.95 31.17 -19.33
C MET A 1 69.72 29.69 -19.62
N SER A 2 70.13 29.24 -20.82
CA SER A 2 70.35 27.84 -21.25
C SER A 2 69.14 26.91 -21.56
N VAL A 3 68.61 27.05 -22.79
CA VAL A 3 68.30 26.09 -23.92
C VAL A 3 68.61 24.57 -23.73
N PRO A 4 68.20 23.57 -24.59
CA PRO A 4 67.11 23.34 -25.59
C PRO A 4 66.31 22.03 -25.28
N GLY A 5 65.38 21.45 -26.05
CA GLY A 5 65.07 21.52 -27.49
C GLY A 5 63.87 20.65 -27.90
N GLU A 6 63.40 20.96 -29.11
CA GLU A 6 62.23 20.41 -29.81
C GLU A 6 62.47 19.06 -30.50
N ARG A 7 61.36 18.40 -30.85
CA ARG A 7 60.98 17.66 -32.09
C ARG A 7 60.15 16.43 -31.69
N GLY A 8 58.96 16.14 -32.22
CA GLY A 8 58.33 16.54 -33.47
C GLY A 8 58.12 15.29 -34.34
N GLY A 9 56.85 14.94 -34.62
CA GLY A 9 56.46 14.30 -35.89
C GLY A 9 56.10 12.80 -35.91
N GLY A 10 54.79 12.51 -35.75
CA GLY A 10 53.90 11.61 -36.54
C GLY A 10 54.36 10.21 -37.03
N PRO A 11 53.58 9.58 -37.93
CA PRO A 11 52.35 8.85 -37.61
C PRO A 11 52.40 7.38 -38.10
N GLY A 12 51.46 6.54 -37.64
CA GLY A 12 51.12 5.30 -38.37
C GLY A 12 50.81 4.10 -37.47
N GLY A 13 49.68 3.44 -37.75
CA GLY A 13 49.36 2.14 -37.15
C GLY A 13 47.87 1.86 -37.06
N TRP A 14 47.19 1.77 -38.21
CA TRP A 14 45.89 1.10 -38.30
C TRP A 14 46.04 -0.38 -37.97
N GLN A 15 45.24 -0.89 -37.03
CA GLN A 15 44.97 -2.31 -36.91
C GLN A 15 43.45 -2.52 -36.89
N GLU A 16 42.98 -3.08 -38.00
CA GLU A 16 41.64 -3.61 -38.20
C GLU A 16 41.44 -4.93 -37.43
N ALA A 17 40.17 -5.12 -37.06
CA ALA A 17 39.45 -6.37 -36.95
C ALA A 17 39.93 -7.42 -35.92
N ASN A 18 39.14 -7.54 -34.84
CA ASN A 18 38.36 -8.77 -34.73
C ASN A 18 37.04 -8.54 -33.97
N SER A 19 35.96 -8.57 -34.74
CA SER A 19 34.57 -8.65 -34.31
C SER A 19 34.27 -10.03 -33.72
N GLY A 20 34.08 -10.09 -32.41
CA GLY A 20 33.51 -11.25 -31.71
C GLY A 20 32.15 -10.87 -31.13
N ALA A 21 31.09 -11.06 -31.91
CA ALA A 21 29.71 -10.94 -31.43
C ALA A 21 29.39 -12.14 -30.50
N PRO A 22 28.74 -11.95 -29.34
CA PRO A 22 28.18 -13.06 -28.59
C PRO A 22 26.95 -13.61 -29.32
N ALA A 23 26.94 -14.93 -29.53
CA ALA A 23 25.88 -15.67 -30.18
C ALA A 23 24.55 -15.51 -29.43
N TYR A 24 23.54 -14.98 -30.12
CA TYR A 24 22.14 -15.10 -29.73
C TYR A 24 21.75 -16.57 -29.70
N ALA A 25 21.48 -17.12 -28.52
CA ALA A 25 20.76 -18.38 -28.38
C ALA A 25 19.29 -18.14 -28.75
N GLY A 26 18.93 -18.49 -29.98
CA GLY A 26 17.54 -18.48 -30.45
C GLY A 26 16.68 -19.44 -29.64
N HIS A 27 15.51 -18.94 -29.20
CA HIS A 27 14.46 -19.78 -28.64
C HIS A 27 13.90 -20.72 -29.72
N PRO A 28 13.52 -21.96 -29.38
CA PRO A 28 12.88 -22.87 -30.33
C PRO A 28 11.49 -22.33 -30.75
N PRO A 29 11.06 -22.55 -32.01
CA PRO A 29 9.75 -22.11 -32.47
C PRO A 29 8.63 -22.92 -31.80
N SER A 30 7.58 -22.22 -31.38
CA SER A 30 6.34 -22.83 -30.87
C SER A 30 5.65 -23.66 -31.96
N PRO A 31 5.02 -24.80 -31.61
CA PRO A 31 4.26 -25.60 -32.58
C PRO A 31 2.99 -24.86 -33.04
N PRO A 32 2.49 -25.14 -34.26
CA PRO A 32 1.29 -24.50 -34.79
C PRO A 32 0.03 -24.90 -34.01
N ALA A 33 -0.84 -23.92 -33.76
CA ALA A 33 -2.16 -24.14 -33.21
C ALA A 33 -3.00 -25.03 -34.14
N GLY A 34 -3.34 -26.23 -33.69
CA GLY A 34 -4.29 -27.10 -34.36
C GLY A 34 -5.71 -26.55 -34.28
N PRO A 35 -6.59 -26.84 -35.26
CA PRO A 35 -7.95 -26.34 -35.27
C PRO A 35 -8.87 -27.22 -34.42
N GLY A 36 -9.74 -26.56 -33.64
CA GLY A 36 -11.09 -27.04 -33.36
C GLY A 36 -11.25 -27.95 -32.14
N TYR A 37 -11.91 -27.42 -31.11
CA TYR A 37 -13.04 -28.10 -30.47
C TYR A 37 -13.99 -27.03 -29.91
N ALA A 38 -15.03 -26.72 -30.68
CA ALA A 38 -16.21 -26.01 -30.18
C ALA A 38 -17.04 -27.02 -29.36
N PRO A 39 -17.59 -26.65 -28.19
CA PRO A 39 -18.57 -27.48 -27.51
C PRO A 39 -19.87 -27.53 -28.33
N PRO A 40 -20.58 -28.68 -28.39
CA PRO A 40 -21.78 -28.80 -29.19
C PRO A 40 -22.90 -27.91 -28.64
N PHE A 41 -23.44 -27.07 -29.51
CA PHE A 41 -24.80 -26.55 -29.39
C PHE A 41 -25.78 -27.71 -29.32
N GLY A 42 -26.71 -27.66 -28.37
CA GLY A 42 -27.92 -28.48 -28.42
C GLY A 42 -28.45 -28.89 -27.06
N TYR A 43 -29.19 -28.00 -26.40
CA TYR A 43 -30.51 -28.39 -25.91
C TYR A 43 -31.50 -27.27 -26.22
N GLN A 44 -32.41 -27.65 -27.12
CA GLN A 44 -33.54 -26.88 -27.59
C GLN A 44 -34.53 -26.67 -26.44
N GLY A 45 -34.99 -25.43 -26.29
CA GLY A 45 -36.26 -25.18 -25.62
C GLY A 45 -37.41 -25.73 -26.46
N ALA A 46 -38.43 -26.26 -25.78
CA ALA A 46 -39.72 -26.60 -26.35
C ALA A 46 -40.85 -26.25 -25.36
N PRO A 47 -42.08 -25.99 -25.83
CA PRO A 47 -42.88 -24.88 -25.33
C PRO A 47 -44.24 -25.25 -24.72
N GLY A 48 -44.69 -24.40 -23.78
CA GLY A 48 -46.09 -24.14 -23.42
C GLY A 48 -46.82 -25.27 -22.70
N HIS A 49 -47.86 -24.94 -21.92
CA HIS A 49 -49.21 -25.54 -21.85
C HIS A 49 -49.93 -24.90 -20.63
N LEU A 50 -50.79 -23.89 -20.88
CA LEU A 50 -51.78 -23.41 -19.91
C LEU A 50 -53.11 -24.13 -20.19
N PRO A 51 -53.85 -24.62 -19.18
CA PRO A 51 -55.23 -25.06 -19.37
C PRO A 51 -56.27 -23.91 -19.23
N PRO A 52 -57.43 -23.99 -19.90
CA PRO A 52 -58.46 -22.94 -19.96
C PRO A 52 -59.54 -23.04 -18.84
N PRO A 53 -60.49 -22.08 -18.72
CA PRO A 53 -61.37 -21.95 -17.54
C PRO A 53 -62.84 -22.41 -17.72
N ARG A 54 -63.57 -22.44 -16.57
CA ARG A 54 -65.05 -22.31 -16.31
C ARG A 54 -65.83 -23.61 -15.98
N PRO A 55 -67.14 -23.57 -15.59
CA PRO A 55 -67.77 -22.99 -14.37
C PRO A 55 -68.89 -23.89 -13.73
N GLY A 56 -69.44 -23.48 -12.56
CA GLY A 56 -70.79 -23.89 -12.06
C GLY A 56 -70.76 -24.79 -10.80
N ALA A 57 -71.07 -24.32 -9.58
CA ALA A 57 -72.33 -23.82 -9.02
C ALA A 57 -73.38 -24.92 -8.75
N PHE A 58 -73.61 -25.24 -7.46
CA PHE A 58 -74.96 -25.43 -6.92
C PHE A 58 -74.95 -25.26 -5.39
N TRP A 59 -75.47 -24.11 -4.92
CA TRP A 59 -76.02 -23.95 -3.58
C TRP A 59 -77.39 -24.66 -3.53
N PRO A 60 -78.06 -24.88 -2.37
CA PRO A 60 -78.83 -23.73 -1.88
C PRO A 60 -79.29 -23.68 -0.40
N HIS A 61 -79.63 -22.45 0.01
CA HIS A 61 -80.53 -22.01 1.11
C HIS A 61 -80.08 -22.33 2.56
N GLN A 62 -80.20 -21.47 3.57
CA GLN A 62 -81.26 -20.51 3.88
C GLN A 62 -80.69 -19.34 4.71
N ALA A 63 -81.29 -18.16 4.53
CA ALA A 63 -81.07 -16.99 5.36
C ALA A 63 -82.13 -16.90 6.47
N ALA A 64 -81.73 -16.52 7.68
CA ALA A 64 -82.42 -15.55 8.52
C ALA A 64 -81.50 -15.06 9.64
N ALA A 65 -81.44 -13.73 9.80
CA ALA A 65 -80.84 -12.98 10.90
C ALA A 65 -81.68 -13.15 12.21
N PRO A 66 -81.39 -12.51 13.38
CA PRO A 66 -80.43 -11.42 13.65
C PRO A 66 -79.67 -11.55 14.99
N GLY A 67 -78.71 -10.64 15.24
CA GLY A 67 -78.16 -10.44 16.58
C GLY A 67 -76.84 -9.68 16.58
N ARG A 68 -76.92 -8.36 16.78
CA ARG A 68 -75.77 -7.51 17.11
C ARG A 68 -75.35 -7.71 18.57
N PHE A 69 -74.09 -7.35 18.82
CA PHE A 69 -73.45 -6.87 20.07
C PHE A 69 -72.45 -7.83 20.74
N GLY A 70 -71.29 -7.25 21.08
CA GLY A 70 -70.24 -7.83 21.94
C GLY A 70 -69.02 -8.28 21.16
N GLU A 71 -68.10 -7.38 20.82
CA GLU A 71 -66.85 -7.18 21.58
C GLU A 71 -65.82 -8.29 21.43
N SER A 72 -64.67 -7.97 20.82
CA SER A 72 -63.34 -8.40 21.28
C SER A 72 -62.26 -7.84 20.34
N LEU A 73 -61.61 -6.77 20.79
CA LEU A 73 -60.47 -6.07 20.19
C LEU A 73 -59.15 -6.87 20.29
N ALA A 74 -59.18 -8.19 20.04
CA ALA A 74 -58.07 -9.09 20.39
C ALA A 74 -57.35 -9.76 19.21
N ARG A 75 -57.33 -9.17 18.01
CA ARG A 75 -56.66 -9.78 16.84
C ARG A 75 -55.74 -8.88 16.02
N TRP A 76 -55.31 -7.73 16.56
CA TRP A 76 -54.42 -6.78 15.86
C TRP A 76 -53.07 -6.51 16.57
N TRP A 77 -52.62 -7.38 17.47
CA TRP A 77 -51.38 -7.19 18.23
C TRP A 77 -50.16 -8.02 17.76
N TRP A 78 -50.25 -8.72 16.62
CA TRP A 78 -49.12 -9.55 16.13
C TRP A 78 -48.28 -8.93 15.01
N LEU A 79 -48.60 -7.71 14.54
CA LEU A 79 -47.84 -7.06 13.45
C LEU A 79 -46.99 -5.85 13.89
N THR A 80 -47.06 -5.40 15.14
CA THR A 80 -46.20 -4.32 15.66
C THR A 80 -44.96 -4.83 16.42
N GLY A 81 -44.97 -6.07 16.92
CA GLY A 81 -43.87 -6.63 17.72
C GLY A 81 -42.61 -6.99 16.92
N ALA A 82 -42.75 -7.49 15.69
CA ALA A 82 -41.60 -7.90 14.88
C ALA A 82 -40.83 -6.70 14.27
N ALA A 83 -41.53 -5.61 13.94
CA ALA A 83 -40.89 -4.40 13.42
C ALA A 83 -40.16 -3.60 14.52
N ALA A 84 -40.70 -3.56 15.75
CA ALA A 84 -40.06 -2.87 16.87
C ALA A 84 -38.80 -3.62 17.40
N MET A 85 -38.75 -4.95 17.30
CA MET A 85 -37.56 -5.71 17.71
C MET A 85 -36.38 -5.58 16.73
N LEU A 86 -36.63 -5.38 15.44
CA LEU A 86 -35.57 -5.13 14.46
C LEU A 86 -34.96 -3.73 14.59
N THR A 87 -35.74 -2.72 14.95
CA THR A 87 -35.21 -1.35 15.16
C THR A 87 -34.45 -1.21 16.48
N VAL A 88 -34.90 -1.86 17.57
CA VAL A 88 -34.18 -1.80 18.85
C VAL A 88 -32.90 -2.65 18.81
N GLY A 89 -32.91 -3.81 18.14
CA GLY A 89 -31.72 -4.63 17.95
C GLY A 89 -30.61 -3.93 17.15
N LEU A 90 -30.99 -3.12 16.14
CA LEU A 90 -30.03 -2.34 15.34
C LEU A 90 -29.45 -1.15 16.14
N VAL A 91 -30.25 -0.48 16.98
CA VAL A 91 -29.78 0.67 17.78
C VAL A 91 -28.89 0.20 18.95
N VAL A 92 -29.15 -0.96 19.56
CA VAL A 92 -28.31 -1.51 20.63
C VAL A 92 -26.97 -2.01 20.09
N ALA A 93 -26.91 -2.53 18.85
CA ALA A 93 -25.65 -2.94 18.22
C ALA A 93 -24.70 -1.75 17.95
N VAL A 94 -25.22 -0.57 17.63
CA VAL A 94 -24.41 0.64 17.36
C VAL A 94 -23.85 1.28 18.64
N ILE A 95 -24.50 1.10 19.80
CA ILE A 95 -24.05 1.69 21.07
C ILE A 95 -22.98 0.81 21.76
N VAL A 96 -22.92 -0.50 21.47
CA VAL A 96 -22.01 -1.45 22.15
C VAL A 96 -20.89 -1.99 21.25
N TYR A 97 -20.90 -1.69 19.94
CA TYR A 97 -19.67 -1.77 19.13
C TYR A 97 -18.76 -0.58 19.45
N GLN A 98 -18.28 -0.52 20.69
CA GLN A 98 -16.95 0.04 20.90
C GLN A 98 -16.00 -0.96 20.25
N PRO A 99 -15.28 -0.61 19.16
CA PRO A 99 -14.17 -1.43 18.73
C PRO A 99 -13.30 -1.66 19.97
N ALA A 100 -13.04 -2.93 20.26
CA ALA A 100 -12.23 -3.32 21.40
C ALA A 100 -10.95 -2.49 21.36
N ASP A 101 -10.75 -1.66 22.38
CA ASP A 101 -9.52 -0.89 22.57
C ASP A 101 -8.38 -1.92 22.64
N PRO A 102 -7.52 -2.04 21.62
CA PRO A 102 -6.47 -3.04 21.61
C PRO A 102 -5.32 -2.55 22.49
N GLY A 103 -5.58 -2.49 23.80
CA GLY A 103 -4.61 -2.71 24.86
C GLY A 103 -3.38 -1.81 24.92
N GLY A 104 -3.40 -0.62 24.34
CA GLY A 104 -2.35 0.39 24.50
C GLY A 104 -2.85 1.75 24.04
N GLY A 105 -2.81 2.76 24.92
CA GLY A 105 -3.36 4.06 24.60
C GLY A 105 -2.72 4.70 23.37
N ALA A 106 -3.46 5.59 22.73
CA ALA A 106 -3.00 6.34 21.57
C ALA A 106 -1.79 7.22 21.93
N VAL A 107 -0.83 7.31 21.02
CA VAL A 107 0.25 8.29 21.09
C VAL A 107 -0.30 9.67 20.74
N ALA A 108 -0.10 10.63 21.63
CA ALA A 108 -0.46 12.02 21.40
C ALA A 108 0.41 12.67 20.31
N ALA A 109 -0.17 13.56 19.51
CA ALA A 109 0.55 14.30 18.45
C ALA A 109 1.81 15.05 18.95
N SER A 110 1.81 15.52 20.19
CA SER A 110 2.95 16.20 20.81
C SER A 110 4.12 15.27 21.14
N ALA A 111 3.89 13.96 21.25
CA ALA A 111 4.93 12.96 21.54
C ALA A 111 5.57 12.39 20.26
N LEU A 112 5.02 12.66 19.07
CA LEU A 112 5.53 12.14 17.80
C LEU A 112 7.00 12.47 17.50
N PRO A 113 7.52 13.69 17.79
CA PRO A 113 8.95 13.97 17.58
C PRO A 113 9.86 13.02 18.35
N ASP A 114 9.44 12.58 19.53
CA ASP A 114 10.24 11.78 20.43
C ASP A 114 10.31 10.30 20.03
N VAL A 115 9.45 9.85 19.12
CA VAL A 115 9.42 8.45 18.66
C VAL A 115 10.28 8.20 17.42
N LEU A 116 10.70 9.23 16.70
CA LEU A 116 11.72 9.10 15.65
C LEU A 116 13.06 8.66 16.25
N LEU A 117 13.86 7.92 15.49
CA LEU A 117 15.23 7.63 15.89
C LEU A 117 16.09 8.89 15.70
N THR A 118 16.95 9.17 16.67
CA THR A 118 18.05 10.11 16.48
C THR A 118 19.03 9.57 15.45
N GLY A 119 19.91 10.42 14.91
CA GLY A 119 20.96 9.99 13.99
C GLY A 119 21.83 8.85 14.55
N GLN A 120 22.14 8.90 15.85
CA GLN A 120 22.92 7.84 16.52
C GLN A 120 22.14 6.53 16.65
N GLU A 121 20.87 6.59 17.05
CA GLU A 121 20.02 5.39 17.16
C GLU A 121 19.79 4.75 15.78
N ALA A 122 19.54 5.56 14.76
CA ALA A 122 19.38 5.12 13.38
C ALA A 122 20.68 4.49 12.85
N ALA A 123 21.84 5.12 13.08
CA ALA A 123 23.13 4.58 12.67
C ALA A 123 23.37 3.19 13.29
N HIS A 124 23.12 3.06 14.61
CA HIS A 124 23.22 1.78 15.30
C HIS A 124 22.26 0.72 14.75
N ALA A 125 21.00 1.07 14.47
CA ALA A 125 20.01 0.14 13.92
C ALA A 125 20.39 -0.36 12.51
N LEU A 126 21.05 0.48 11.72
CA LEU A 126 21.42 0.18 10.33
C LEU A 126 22.83 -0.40 10.18
N GLY A 127 23.64 -0.38 11.25
CA GLY A 127 25.06 -0.74 11.19
C GLY A 127 25.93 0.31 10.48
N ALA A 128 25.44 1.55 10.38
CA ALA A 128 26.22 2.68 9.90
C ALA A 128 27.07 3.27 11.05
N GLU A 129 28.20 3.89 10.71
CA GLU A 129 29.07 4.53 11.72
C GLU A 129 28.42 5.80 12.29
N THR A 130 27.94 6.67 11.40
CA THR A 130 27.23 7.89 11.76
C THR A 130 26.13 8.18 10.75
N LEU A 131 25.04 8.77 11.23
CA LEU A 131 24.00 9.36 10.39
C LEU A 131 23.66 10.74 10.94
N SER A 132 23.58 11.70 10.03
CA SER A 132 23.19 13.08 10.33
C SER A 132 22.40 13.64 9.16
N GLY A 133 21.65 14.70 9.38
CA GLY A 133 20.84 15.26 8.31
C GLY A 133 19.98 16.40 8.79
N GLU A 134 18.90 16.62 8.06
CA GLU A 134 18.03 17.76 8.25
C GLU A 134 17.31 17.71 9.60
N PRO A 135 16.88 18.88 10.12
CA PRO A 135 15.95 18.92 11.24
C PRO A 135 14.68 18.13 10.96
N VAL A 136 14.02 17.65 12.02
CA VAL A 136 12.70 17.03 11.93
C VAL A 136 11.70 18.04 11.37
N GLN A 137 10.89 17.62 10.42
CA GLN A 137 9.84 18.41 9.77
C GLN A 137 8.46 17.86 10.14
N ASP A 138 7.44 18.71 10.07
CA ASP A 138 6.04 18.40 10.38
C ASP A 138 5.15 18.43 9.13
N LYS A 139 5.68 17.96 7.99
CA LYS A 139 4.97 17.92 6.72
C LYS A 139 5.19 16.62 5.96
N LEU A 140 4.19 16.29 5.14
CA LEU A 140 4.31 15.30 4.09
C LEU A 140 5.15 15.86 2.92
N ALA A 141 5.84 14.97 2.22
CA ALA A 141 6.51 15.28 0.97
C ALA A 141 5.49 15.36 -0.17
N ASP A 142 5.75 16.21 -1.15
CA ASP A 142 4.99 16.25 -2.41
C ASP A 142 5.99 16.12 -3.55
N THR A 143 6.27 14.87 -3.94
CA THR A 143 7.30 14.57 -4.94
C THR A 143 6.68 14.46 -6.34
N PRO A 144 6.95 15.41 -7.26
CA PRO A 144 6.32 15.46 -8.58
C PRO A 144 7.10 14.60 -9.58
N ILE A 145 6.68 13.35 -9.80
CA ILE A 145 7.31 12.40 -10.74
C ILE A 145 6.35 11.93 -11.82
N VAL A 146 6.88 11.26 -12.85
CA VAL A 146 6.07 10.72 -13.96
C VAL A 146 5.09 9.66 -13.48
N ASP A 147 5.56 8.62 -12.78
CA ASP A 147 4.71 7.58 -12.19
C ASP A 147 4.26 7.96 -10.78
N GLU A 148 3.53 9.08 -10.70
CA GLU A 148 3.07 9.68 -9.45
C GLU A 148 2.05 8.84 -8.66
N ASP A 149 1.37 7.90 -9.31
CA ASP A 149 0.48 6.93 -8.68
C ASP A 149 1.24 5.92 -7.81
N CYS A 150 2.53 5.72 -8.10
CA CYS A 150 3.44 4.86 -7.34
C CYS A 150 4.39 5.63 -6.41
N VAL A 151 4.24 6.95 -6.24
CA VAL A 151 5.17 7.74 -5.41
C VAL A 151 5.26 7.23 -3.95
N GLY A 152 4.18 6.67 -3.41
CA GLY A 152 4.15 6.07 -2.07
C GLY A 152 5.01 4.81 -1.92
N VAL A 153 5.31 4.11 -3.01
CA VAL A 153 6.32 3.03 -2.98
C VAL A 153 7.72 3.60 -3.08
N LEU A 154 7.95 4.80 -3.60
CA LEU A 154 9.30 5.32 -3.83
C LEU A 154 9.87 6.07 -2.63
N LYS A 155 9.04 6.81 -1.89
CA LYS A 155 9.47 7.65 -0.77
C LYS A 155 8.49 7.58 0.40
N ALA A 156 9.01 7.76 1.60
CA ALA A 156 8.23 7.85 2.82
C ALA A 156 7.45 9.17 2.92
N ALA A 157 6.32 9.15 3.62
CA ALA A 157 5.51 10.33 3.97
C ALA A 157 5.03 11.16 2.77
N GLU A 158 4.65 10.53 1.66
CA GLU A 158 4.19 11.23 0.46
C GLU A 158 2.71 11.63 0.54
N GLN A 159 2.42 12.89 0.19
CA GLN A 159 1.10 13.51 0.21
C GLN A 159 0.07 12.71 -0.59
N LYS A 160 0.47 12.10 -1.71
CA LYS A 160 -0.43 11.27 -2.54
C LYS A 160 -0.81 9.96 -1.88
N ALA A 161 0.06 9.39 -1.04
CA ALA A 161 -0.21 8.16 -0.31
C ALA A 161 -1.10 8.41 0.92
N TYR A 162 -0.84 9.52 1.64
CA TYR A 162 -1.59 9.87 2.86
C TYR A 162 -2.79 10.79 2.61
N GLY A 163 -3.00 11.25 1.37
CA GLY A 163 -4.11 12.10 1.02
C GLY A 163 -5.45 11.43 1.34
N LYS A 164 -6.30 12.11 2.13
CA LYS A 164 -7.65 11.64 2.50
C LYS A 164 -7.68 10.35 3.34
N THR A 165 -6.58 9.96 3.98
CA THR A 165 -6.54 8.77 4.86
C THR A 165 -6.96 9.06 6.30
N GLY A 166 -7.16 10.34 6.67
CA GLY A 166 -7.57 10.74 8.01
C GLY A 166 -6.43 10.83 9.03
N TRP A 167 -5.17 10.84 8.59
CA TRP A 167 -4.02 11.11 9.48
C TRP A 167 -4.16 12.47 10.20
N THR A 168 -3.58 12.56 11.39
CA THR A 168 -3.76 13.70 12.30
C THR A 168 -2.48 14.47 12.58
N ALA A 169 -1.31 13.82 12.54
CA ALA A 169 0.00 14.46 12.65
C ALA A 169 1.07 13.63 11.94
N VAL A 170 2.14 14.29 11.50
CA VAL A 170 3.31 13.63 10.89
C VAL A 170 4.60 14.26 11.40
N ARG A 171 5.63 13.43 11.58
CA ARG A 171 7.03 13.89 11.69
C ARG A 171 7.89 13.14 10.71
N THR A 172 8.74 13.86 9.99
CA THR A 172 9.63 13.30 8.97
C THR A 172 11.06 13.79 9.19
N GLN A 173 12.03 12.96 8.82
CA GLN A 173 13.44 13.35 8.83
C GLN A 173 14.22 12.58 7.77
N GLU A 174 15.11 13.29 7.08
CA GLU A 174 16.11 12.67 6.21
C GLU A 174 17.48 12.69 6.89
N LEU A 175 18.14 11.54 6.89
CA LEU A 175 19.45 11.29 7.47
C LEU A 175 20.35 10.59 6.45
N GLY A 176 21.65 10.85 6.50
CA GLY A 176 22.65 10.21 5.66
C GLY A 176 24.03 10.23 6.29
N ASP A 177 24.96 9.48 5.70
CA ASP A 177 26.34 9.31 6.16
C ASP A 177 27.32 10.18 5.37
N ALA A 178 27.04 11.47 5.20
CA ALA A 178 27.96 12.37 4.49
C ALA A 178 29.33 12.44 5.22
N PRO A 179 30.48 12.33 4.50
CA PRO A 179 30.64 12.27 3.04
C PRO A 179 30.66 10.86 2.43
N GLY A 180 30.51 9.79 3.22
CA GLY A 180 30.55 8.39 2.79
C GLY A 180 29.51 8.00 1.74
N LYS A 181 28.35 8.68 1.71
CA LYS A 181 27.23 8.45 0.76
C LYS A 181 26.84 6.97 0.63
N GLY A 182 27.09 6.17 1.67
CA GLY A 182 26.72 4.77 1.73
C GLY A 182 25.24 4.59 2.08
N TRP A 183 24.63 5.57 2.74
CA TRP A 183 23.29 5.49 3.31
C TRP A 183 22.47 6.77 3.09
N ARG A 184 21.20 6.58 2.75
CA ARG A 184 20.14 7.60 2.84
C ARG A 184 18.95 6.97 3.55
N LEU A 185 18.45 7.64 4.57
CA LEU A 185 17.32 7.21 5.37
C LEU A 185 16.31 8.35 5.40
N ILE A 186 15.11 8.14 4.89
CA ILE A 186 13.95 8.96 5.25
C ILE A 186 13.10 8.14 6.22
N GLN A 187 12.94 8.67 7.41
CA GLN A 187 12.04 8.12 8.42
C GLN A 187 10.85 9.05 8.61
N ALA A 188 9.69 8.45 8.82
CA ALA A 188 8.49 9.16 9.19
C ALA A 188 7.65 8.37 10.19
N VAL A 189 6.93 9.12 11.03
CA VAL A 189 5.90 8.61 11.93
C VAL A 189 4.64 9.41 11.70
N VAL A 190 3.55 8.72 11.40
CA VAL A 190 2.26 9.33 11.02
C VAL A 190 1.19 8.86 11.99
N ALA A 191 0.64 9.77 12.76
CA ALA A 191 -0.45 9.48 13.69
C ALA A 191 -1.79 9.45 12.97
N PHE A 192 -2.65 8.54 13.41
CA PHE A 192 -4.05 8.40 13.05
C PHE A 192 -4.92 8.61 14.31
N PRO A 193 -6.25 8.75 14.15
CA PRO A 193 -7.16 8.92 15.28
C PRO A 193 -7.11 7.76 16.27
N ASP A 194 -6.91 6.54 15.77
CA ASP A 194 -6.93 5.31 16.54
C ASP A 194 -6.08 4.19 15.90
N VAL A 195 -5.95 3.08 16.62
CA VAL A 195 -5.18 1.89 16.21
C VAL A 195 -5.75 1.26 14.94
N GLU A 196 -7.08 1.25 14.80
CA GLU A 196 -7.75 0.65 13.65
C GLU A 196 -7.40 1.42 12.37
N SER A 197 -7.43 2.75 12.41
CA SER A 197 -7.10 3.64 11.30
C SER A 197 -5.66 3.47 10.83
N ALA A 198 -4.70 3.36 11.76
CA ALA A 198 -3.29 3.11 11.41
C ALA A 198 -3.10 1.74 10.74
N ASN A 199 -3.74 0.69 11.27
CA ASN A 199 -3.70 -0.64 10.67
C ASN A 199 -4.38 -0.68 9.30
N ASN A 200 -5.52 0.00 9.13
CA ASN A 200 -6.23 0.10 7.87
C ASN A 200 -5.38 0.79 6.79
N PHE A 201 -4.62 1.84 7.16
CA PHE A 201 -3.69 2.47 6.24
C PHE A 201 -2.65 1.48 5.71
N VAL A 202 -1.95 0.76 6.61
CA VAL A 202 -0.94 -0.23 6.19
C VAL A 202 -1.60 -1.37 5.39
N GLY A 203 -2.81 -1.78 5.76
CA GLY A 203 -3.65 -2.71 5.01
C GLY A 203 -3.85 -2.30 3.56
N ASN A 204 -4.38 -1.10 3.34
CA ASN A 204 -4.67 -0.53 2.02
C ASN A 204 -3.39 -0.28 1.21
N ALA A 205 -2.33 0.20 1.86
CA ALA A 205 -1.03 0.43 1.23
C ALA A 205 -0.49 -0.85 0.57
N ALA A 206 -0.74 -2.05 1.11
CA ALA A 206 -0.30 -3.28 0.43
C ALA A 206 -1.00 -3.52 -0.90
N ALA A 207 -2.29 -3.20 -1.02
CA ALA A 207 -3.01 -3.30 -2.30
C ALA A 207 -2.50 -2.26 -3.31
N ASP A 208 -2.12 -1.07 -2.84
CA ASP A 208 -1.52 -0.03 -3.68
C ASP A 208 -0.13 -0.44 -4.16
N TRP A 209 0.71 -0.93 -3.24
CA TRP A 209 2.06 -1.39 -3.54
C TRP A 209 2.05 -2.57 -4.52
N GLN A 210 1.06 -3.45 -4.45
CA GLN A 210 0.92 -4.56 -5.39
C GLN A 210 0.71 -4.09 -6.84
N ARG A 211 0.05 -2.95 -7.07
CA ARG A 211 -0.12 -2.40 -8.43
C ARG A 211 1.18 -1.84 -9.00
N CYS A 212 2.11 -1.47 -8.13
CA CYS A 212 3.42 -0.93 -8.47
C CYS A 212 4.52 -1.98 -8.50
N ALA A 213 4.26 -3.22 -8.06
CA ALA A 213 5.26 -4.26 -7.87
C ALA A 213 5.75 -4.89 -9.19
N ASN A 214 6.99 -5.39 -9.19
CA ASN A 214 7.64 -6.11 -10.30
C ASN A 214 7.59 -5.37 -11.64
N ARG A 215 7.71 -4.05 -11.62
CA ARG A 215 7.76 -3.21 -12.82
C ARG A 215 8.72 -2.04 -12.66
N GLU A 216 9.08 -1.46 -13.81
CA GLU A 216 9.86 -0.24 -13.87
C GLU A 216 8.96 0.99 -13.61
N LEU A 217 9.48 1.93 -12.83
CA LEU A 217 8.87 3.22 -12.51
C LEU A 217 9.79 4.35 -12.96
N ASN A 218 9.22 5.37 -13.59
CA ASN A 218 9.90 6.58 -14.02
C ASN A 218 9.77 7.68 -12.95
N THR A 219 10.89 7.99 -12.31
CA THR A 219 10.99 8.99 -11.25
C THR A 219 11.53 10.33 -11.74
N ARG A 220 11.50 10.59 -13.05
CA ARG A 220 11.85 11.90 -13.59
C ARG A 220 10.95 12.96 -12.99
N ASN A 221 11.55 14.03 -12.48
CA ASN A 221 10.81 15.13 -11.89
C ASN A 221 10.07 15.91 -12.99
N VAL A 222 8.74 16.01 -12.90
CA VAL A 222 7.91 16.66 -13.93
C VAL A 222 7.89 18.18 -13.85
N ASN A 223 8.32 18.74 -12.71
CA ASN A 223 8.44 20.19 -12.51
C ASN A 223 9.82 20.72 -12.90
N LYS A 224 10.74 19.85 -13.33
CA LYS A 224 12.05 20.22 -13.87
C LYS A 224 12.07 19.95 -15.36
N ASP A 225 12.68 20.87 -16.10
CA ASP A 225 13.01 20.66 -17.51
C ASP A 225 14.28 19.79 -17.61
N ASP A 226 14.20 18.54 -17.12
CA ASP A 226 15.24 17.52 -17.29
C ASP A 226 14.79 16.57 -18.40
N PRO A 227 15.52 16.47 -19.52
CA PRO A 227 15.17 15.53 -20.59
C PRO A 227 15.43 14.06 -20.21
N ARG A 228 16.15 13.79 -19.11
CA ARG A 228 16.55 12.42 -18.74
C ARG A 228 15.51 11.75 -17.87
N ASN A 229 15.04 10.60 -18.33
CA ASN A 229 14.29 9.70 -17.46
C ASN A 229 15.21 9.10 -16.40
N VAL A 230 14.64 8.78 -15.24
CA VAL A 230 15.31 8.05 -14.17
C VAL A 230 14.43 6.88 -13.81
N PHE A 231 14.94 5.66 -13.94
CA PHE A 231 14.15 4.45 -13.75
C PHE A 231 14.53 3.67 -12.49
N TRP A 232 13.49 3.11 -11.85
CA TRP A 232 13.59 2.23 -10.69
C TRP A 232 12.79 0.96 -10.94
N THR A 233 13.41 -0.19 -10.75
CA THR A 233 12.72 -1.48 -10.81
C THR A 233 12.24 -1.85 -9.42
N THR A 234 10.94 -2.05 -9.26
CA THR A 234 10.34 -2.51 -8.01
C THR A 234 10.39 -4.02 -7.91
N GLY A 235 10.59 -4.52 -6.68
CA GLY A 235 10.47 -5.93 -6.35
C GLY A 235 9.03 -6.34 -6.03
N SER A 236 8.90 -7.52 -5.44
CA SER A 236 7.63 -8.01 -4.92
C SER A 236 7.28 -7.34 -3.58
N VAL A 237 5.98 -7.26 -3.29
CA VAL A 237 5.49 -6.87 -1.97
C VAL A 237 5.64 -8.05 -1.01
N SER A 238 6.18 -7.81 0.17
CA SER A 238 6.29 -8.81 1.24
C SER A 238 5.64 -8.31 2.53
N ARG A 239 5.17 -9.25 3.36
CA ARG A 239 4.70 -8.98 4.72
C ARG A 239 5.29 -10.00 5.68
N ALA A 240 6.04 -9.53 6.68
CA ALA A 240 6.61 -10.38 7.72
C ALA A 240 6.74 -9.59 9.03
N GLY A 241 6.35 -10.20 10.16
CA GLY A 241 6.49 -9.56 11.48
C GLY A 241 5.77 -8.21 11.62
N GLY A 242 4.62 -8.03 10.96
CA GLY A 242 3.88 -6.76 10.95
C GLY A 242 4.40 -5.70 9.97
N ILE A 243 5.52 -5.97 9.29
CA ILE A 243 6.16 -5.05 8.35
C ILE A 243 5.71 -5.38 6.93
N LEU A 244 5.13 -4.41 6.25
CA LEU A 244 4.95 -4.38 4.80
C LEU A 244 6.23 -3.84 4.16
N ALA A 245 6.85 -4.58 3.24
CA ALA A 245 8.12 -4.19 2.64
C ALA A 245 8.18 -4.40 1.12
N MET A 246 9.00 -3.60 0.45
CA MET A 246 9.33 -3.71 -0.97
C MET A 246 10.77 -3.23 -1.20
N ASP A 247 11.51 -3.98 -2.02
CA ASP A 247 12.83 -3.55 -2.50
C ASP A 247 12.70 -2.82 -3.84
N MET A 248 13.60 -1.87 -4.09
CA MET A 248 13.70 -1.14 -5.35
C MET A 248 15.15 -0.99 -5.74
N VAL A 249 15.44 -1.16 -7.03
CA VAL A 249 16.80 -1.06 -7.59
C VAL A 249 16.82 0.04 -8.62
N GLN A 250 17.72 1.01 -8.47
CA GLN A 250 17.91 2.05 -9.47
C GLN A 250 18.64 1.49 -10.69
N GLU A 251 18.27 1.96 -11.88
CA GLU A 251 18.99 1.63 -13.10
C GLU A 251 20.51 1.86 -12.96
N ALA A 252 21.29 0.85 -13.34
CA ALA A 252 22.75 0.90 -13.58
C ALA A 252 23.68 1.45 -12.46
N GLN A 253 23.21 1.64 -11.22
CA GLN A 253 24.02 2.34 -10.18
C GLN A 253 24.29 1.54 -8.89
N GLY A 254 23.78 0.31 -8.77
CA GLY A 254 24.00 -0.52 -7.57
C GLY A 254 23.47 0.14 -6.28
N TRP A 255 22.54 1.07 -6.42
CA TRP A 255 21.86 1.77 -5.33
C TRP A 255 20.48 1.14 -5.18
N ASN A 256 20.26 0.55 -4.01
CA ASN A 256 19.02 -0.15 -3.69
C ASN A 256 18.31 0.57 -2.56
N CYS A 257 17.00 0.61 -2.61
CA CYS A 257 16.15 1.14 -1.55
C CYS A 257 15.24 0.05 -1.03
N GLN A 258 15.07 0.01 0.28
CA GLN A 258 14.07 -0.78 0.97
C GLN A 258 13.01 0.16 1.52
N ARG A 259 11.78 -0.13 1.17
CA ARG A 259 10.61 0.57 1.68
C ARG A 259 9.93 -0.29 2.70
N ALA A 260 9.50 0.32 3.79
CA ALA A 260 8.77 -0.37 4.82
C ALA A 260 7.66 0.50 5.41
N LEU A 261 6.53 -0.15 5.67
CA LEU A 261 5.42 0.37 6.48
C LEU A 261 5.14 -0.62 7.61
N SER A 262 4.94 -0.10 8.81
CA SER A 262 4.45 -0.85 9.96
C SER A 262 3.46 0.01 10.74
N ALA A 263 2.56 -0.60 11.50
CA ALA A 263 1.65 0.11 12.40
C ALA A 263 1.88 -0.35 13.84
N ARG A 264 1.93 0.61 14.76
CA ARG A 264 2.05 0.38 16.20
C ARG A 264 1.23 1.41 16.95
N SER A 265 0.30 0.97 17.80
CA SER A 265 -0.76 1.82 18.35
C SER A 265 -1.46 2.59 17.20
N ASN A 266 -1.76 3.87 17.37
CA ASN A 266 -2.33 4.76 16.35
C ASN A 266 -1.27 5.37 15.41
N VAL A 267 -0.04 4.85 15.36
CA VAL A 267 1.07 5.43 14.58
C VAL A 267 1.53 4.46 13.49
N VAL A 268 1.69 4.98 12.28
CA VAL A 268 2.36 4.30 11.16
C VAL A 268 3.82 4.72 11.14
N ILE A 269 4.71 3.73 11.09
CA ILE A 269 6.15 3.89 10.85
C ILE A 269 6.35 3.74 9.34
N ASP A 270 6.97 4.74 8.70
CA ASP A 270 7.19 4.79 7.26
C ASP A 270 8.65 5.08 6.95
N LEU A 271 9.30 4.13 6.27
CA LEU A 271 10.75 4.05 6.13
C LEU A 271 11.15 3.92 4.66
N ASP A 272 11.94 4.87 4.15
CA ASP A 272 12.68 4.76 2.88
C ASP A 272 14.17 4.71 3.19
N LEU A 273 14.75 3.50 3.08
CA LEU A 273 16.13 3.22 3.42
C LEU A 273 16.89 2.83 2.16
N CYS A 274 17.88 3.61 1.77
CA CYS A 274 18.70 3.31 0.62
C CYS A 274 20.17 3.16 0.98
N GLY A 275 20.83 2.27 0.26
CA GLY A 275 22.25 2.00 0.38
C GLY A 275 22.73 1.05 -0.70
N ARG A 276 24.05 0.85 -0.78
CA ARG A 276 24.64 -0.11 -1.72
C ARG A 276 24.52 -1.56 -1.27
N ASN A 277 24.45 -1.79 0.04
CA ASN A 277 24.38 -3.12 0.66
C ASN A 277 23.46 -3.08 1.89
N VAL A 278 22.18 -2.78 1.70
CA VAL A 278 21.21 -2.81 2.81
C VAL A 278 21.07 -4.25 3.31
N SER A 279 21.43 -4.50 4.57
CA SER A 279 21.25 -5.82 5.20
C SER A 279 19.75 -6.15 5.29
N GLY A 280 19.39 -7.41 5.08
CA GLY A 280 18.01 -7.89 5.29
C GLY A 280 17.49 -7.71 6.72
N SER A 281 18.37 -7.47 7.71
CA SER A 281 17.98 -7.19 9.10
C SER A 281 17.71 -5.71 9.40
N ALA A 282 18.15 -4.79 8.53
CA ALA A 282 18.17 -3.36 8.82
C ALA A 282 16.76 -2.79 9.01
N VAL A 283 15.82 -3.13 8.11
CA VAL A 283 14.42 -2.72 8.20
C VAL A 283 13.75 -3.24 9.48
N PRO A 284 13.78 -4.55 9.80
CA PRO A 284 13.24 -5.04 11.07
C PRO A 284 13.88 -4.39 12.32
N GLN A 285 15.19 -4.16 12.31
CA GLN A 285 15.89 -3.52 13.45
C GLN A 285 15.45 -2.07 13.64
N PHE A 286 15.30 -1.31 12.55
CA PHE A 286 14.79 0.06 12.58
C PHE A 286 13.36 0.09 13.12
N VAL A 287 12.45 -0.71 12.54
CA VAL A 287 11.03 -0.75 12.96
C VAL A 287 10.92 -1.11 14.43
N ASN A 288 11.63 -2.15 14.89
CA ASN A 288 11.63 -2.56 16.30
C ASN A 288 12.14 -1.47 17.25
N ALA A 289 13.08 -0.62 16.81
CA ALA A 289 13.58 0.48 17.62
C ALA A 289 12.56 1.60 17.75
N VAL A 290 11.84 1.94 16.67
CA VAL A 290 10.74 2.93 16.69
C VAL A 290 9.55 2.40 17.49
N ASP A 291 9.19 1.12 17.33
CA ASP A 291 8.14 0.45 18.09
C ASP A 291 8.34 0.62 19.61
N LYS A 292 9.56 0.39 20.11
CA LYS A 292 9.88 0.57 21.54
C LYS A 292 9.67 1.99 22.01
N LYS A 293 9.98 2.98 21.16
CA LYS A 293 9.73 4.39 21.49
C LYS A 293 8.25 4.69 21.50
N ILE A 294 7.49 4.15 20.55
CA ILE A 294 6.02 4.28 20.50
C ILE A 294 5.41 3.69 21.77
N ASP A 295 5.78 2.47 22.16
CA ASP A 295 5.31 1.81 23.39
C ASP A 295 5.63 2.63 24.65
N GLY A 296 6.76 3.33 24.67
CA GLY A 296 7.13 4.24 25.76
C GLY A 296 6.27 5.52 25.84
N ARG A 297 5.43 5.78 24.83
CA ARG A 297 4.54 6.95 24.73
C ARG A 297 3.05 6.60 24.72
N THR A 298 2.69 5.32 24.61
CA THR A 298 1.32 4.87 24.81
C THR A 298 0.98 4.93 26.30
N SER A 299 -0.10 5.63 26.65
CA SER A 299 -0.56 5.82 28.03
C SER A 299 -1.61 4.80 28.43
#